data_AF-A0A0R1SMZ6-F1
#
_entry.id   AF-A0A0R1SMZ6-F1
#
_cell.length_a   1.000
_cell.length_b   1.000
_cell.length_c   1.000
_cell.angle_alpha   90.00
_cell.angle_beta   90.00
_cell.angle_gamma   90.00
#
_symmetry.space_group_name_H-M   'P 1'
#
loop_
_entity.id
_entity.type
_entity.pdbx_description
1 polymer ?
#
loop_
_entity_poly.entity_id
_entity_poly.type
_entity_poly.pdbx_seq_one_letter_code
_entity_poly.pdbx_strand_id
1 'polypeptide(L)' 'MNQYGLLKTLQVTHEGTFVSGEQISNISINDFSRQTQYWTLRLSVKDNAKHVGGLTLYGKGFGNHNQDINFRFYYL' A
#
# COMPACT_ATOMS: atom_id res chain seq x y z
N MET A 1 18.91 18.58 6.39
CA MET A 1 18.48 17.21 6.71
C MET A 1 17.86 16.63 5.45
N ASN A 2 18.38 15.50 4.96
CA ASN A 2 17.79 14.84 3.78
C ASN A 2 17.02 13.63 4.28
N GLN A 3 15.70 13.66 4.16
CA GLN A 3 14.84 12.52 4.49
C GLN A 3 14.52 11.79 3.18
N TYR A 4 14.78 10.49 3.15
CA TYR A 4 14.46 9.62 2.02
C TYR A 4 13.47 8.57 2.49
N GLY A 5 12.45 8.34 1.67
CA GLY A 5 11.43 7.31 1.87
C GLY A 5 11.46 6.29 0.75
N LEU A 6 10.82 5.15 1.00
CA LEU A 6 10.59 4.14 -0.04
C LEU A 6 9.27 4.43 -0.76
N LEU A 7 9.30 4.53 -2.08
CA LEU A 7 8.08 4.44 -2.89
C LEU A 7 7.71 2.97 -3.06
N LYS A 8 6.58 2.57 -2.49
CA LYS A 8 6.05 1.20 -2.58
C LYS A 8 4.72 1.20 -3.32
N THR A 9 4.51 0.16 -4.13
CA THR A 9 3.26 -0.07 -4.86
C THR A 9 2.61 -1.32 -4.32
N LEU A 10 1.39 -1.22 -3.79
CA LEU A 10 0.55 -2.36 -3.44
C LEU A 10 -0.43 -2.61 -4.60
N GLN A 11 -0.45 -3.83 -5.13
CA GLN A 11 -1.34 -4.23 -6.21
C GLN A 11 -2.16 -5.44 -5.76
N VAL A 12 -3.47 -5.38 -5.95
CA VAL A 12 -4.39 -6.50 -5.74
C VAL A 12 -4.95 -6.87 -7.11
N THR A 13 -4.67 -8.08 -7.58
CA THR A 13 -5.05 -8.58 -8.90
C THR A 13 -5.93 -9.83 -8.77
N HIS A 14 -6.25 -10.49 -9.87
CA HIS A 14 -6.96 -11.77 -9.84
C HIS A 14 -6.06 -12.94 -9.37
N GLU A 15 -4.73 -12.78 -9.47
CA GLU A 15 -3.73 -13.79 -9.11
C GLU A 15 -3.23 -13.67 -7.66
N GLY A 16 -3.41 -12.51 -7.02
CA GLY A 16 -3.03 -12.29 -5.64
C GLY A 16 -2.74 -10.83 -5.30
N THR A 17 -2.05 -10.63 -4.17
CA THR A 17 -1.61 -9.32 -3.69
C THR A 17 -0.09 -9.21 -3.71
N PHE A 18 0.39 -8.12 -4.28
CA PHE A 18 1.81 -7.89 -4.57
C PHE A 18 2.27 -6.56 -3.98
N VAL A 19 3.50 -6.53 -3.45
CA VAL A 19 4.20 -5.30 -3.08
C VAL A 19 5.42 -5.14 -3.97
N SER A 20 5.41 -4.10 -4.81
CA SER A 20 6.51 -3.81 -5.74
C SER A 20 6.91 -5.02 -6.61
N GLY A 21 5.92 -5.82 -7.04
CA GLY A 21 6.11 -6.99 -7.90
C GLY A 21 6.32 -8.32 -7.16
N GLU A 22 6.59 -8.31 -5.86
CA GLU A 22 6.70 -9.53 -5.05
C GLU A 22 5.34 -9.93 -4.47
N GLN A 23 4.93 -11.19 -4.65
CA GLN A 23 3.68 -11.68 -4.09
C GLN A 23 3.80 -11.81 -2.57
N ILE A 24 2.92 -11.10 -1.84
CA ILE A 24 2.90 -11.13 -0.37
C ILE A 24 1.70 -11.90 0.19
N SER A 25 0.69 -12.16 -0.65
CA SER A 25 -0.51 -12.89 -0.26
C SER A 25 -1.25 -13.42 -1.49
N ASN A 26 -1.98 -14.50 -1.29
CA ASN A 26 -2.90 -15.14 -2.22
C ASN A 26 -4.32 -14.51 -2.19
N ILE A 27 -4.55 -13.49 -1.35
CA ILE A 27 -5.76 -12.67 -1.41
C ILE A 27 -5.80 -11.91 -2.73
N SER A 28 -6.90 -12.04 -3.45
CA SER A 28 -7.17 -11.49 -4.78
C SER A 28 -8.31 -10.47 -4.75
N ILE A 29 -8.52 -9.76 -5.86
CA ILE A 29 -9.66 -8.84 -5.99
C ILE A 29 -11.02 -9.56 -5.91
N ASN A 30 -11.05 -10.87 -6.18
CA ASN A 30 -12.28 -11.67 -6.10
C ASN A 30 -12.72 -11.93 -4.65
N ASP A 31 -11.83 -11.75 -3.67
CA ASP A 31 -12.12 -11.93 -2.25
C ASP A 31 -12.83 -10.71 -1.63
N PHE A 32 -13.01 -9.62 -2.39
CA PHE A 32 -13.69 -8.40 -1.97
C PHE A 32 -15.11 -8.32 -2.53
N SER A 33 -16.03 -7.73 -1.77
CA SER A 33 -17.39 -7.47 -2.24
C SER A 33 -17.38 -6.45 -3.39
N ARG A 34 -18.02 -6.81 -4.51
CA ARG A 34 -18.21 -5.93 -5.68
C ARG A 34 -19.14 -4.74 -5.40
N GLN A 35 -19.89 -4.77 -4.30
CA GLN A 35 -20.83 -3.72 -3.91
C GLN A 35 -20.20 -2.68 -2.96
N THR A 36 -18.92 -2.83 -2.63
CA THR A 36 -18.22 -1.89 -1.75
C THR A 36 -18.06 -0.52 -2.42
N GLN A 37 -18.68 0.49 -1.82
CA GLN A 37 -18.53 1.90 -2.25
C GLN A 37 -17.32 2.58 -1.61
N TYR A 38 -16.83 2.06 -0.48
CA TYR A 38 -15.76 2.68 0.31
C TYR A 38 -14.64 1.70 0.62
N TRP A 39 -13.42 2.11 0.31
CA TRP A 39 -12.22 1.32 0.57
C TRP A 39 -11.48 1.89 1.77
N THR A 40 -11.15 1.02 2.72
CA THR A 40 -10.32 1.39 3.87
C THR A 40 -8.92 0.83 3.68
N LEU A 41 -7.93 1.70 3.53
CA LEU A 41 -6.53 1.34 3.57
C LEU A 41 -5.99 1.56 4.98
N ARG A 42 -5.63 0.46 5.67
CA ARG A 42 -4.97 0.53 6.98
C ARG A 42 -3.47 0.28 6.82
N LEU A 43 -2.68 1.21 7.35
CA LEU A 43 -1.24 1.07 7.51
C LEU A 43 -0.94 0.96 9.00
N SER A 44 -0.24 -0.10 9.41
CA SER A 44 0.10 -0.32 10.81
C SER A 44 1.37 -1.16 10.95
N VAL A 45 2.12 -0.90 12.02
CA VAL A 45 3.16 -1.81 12.49
C VAL A 45 2.51 -2.82 13.43
N LYS A 46 2.79 -4.12 13.23
CA LYS A 46 2.27 -5.17 14.13
C LYS A 46 2.92 -5.05 15.50
N ASP A 47 2.17 -5.40 16.56
CA ASP A 47 2.68 -5.38 17.93
C ASP A 47 3.90 -6.30 18.12
N ASN A 48 3.99 -7.36 17.32
CA ASN A 48 5.09 -8.31 17.31
C ASN A 48 6.11 -8.08 16.18
N ALA A 49 6.10 -6.91 15.52
CA ALA A 49 7.10 -6.60 14.51
C ALA A 49 8.49 -6.48 15.13
N LYS A 50 9.52 -6.88 14.38
CA LYS A 50 10.94 -6.79 14.82
C LYS A 50 11.34 -5.38 15.24
N HIS A 51 10.75 -4.36 14.62
CA HIS A 51 11.00 -2.95 14.90
C HIS A 51 9.67 -2.24 15.19
N VAL A 52 9.33 -2.14 16.48
CA VAL A 52 8.14 -1.42 16.95
C VAL A 52 8.48 0.06 17.06
N GLY A 53 7.64 0.95 16.52
CA GLY A 53 7.93 2.39 16.48
C GLY A 53 7.02 3.26 15.61
N GLY A 54 6.05 2.66 14.92
CA GLY A 54 5.13 3.36 14.02
C GLY A 54 5.68 3.49 12.59
N LEU A 55 4.98 4.26 11.78
CA LEU A 55 5.30 4.47 10.37
C LEU A 55 5.24 5.95 10.03
N THR A 56 6.22 6.42 9.26
CA THR A 56 6.27 7.78 8.72
C THR A 56 5.83 7.75 7.27
N LEU A 57 4.85 8.58 6.92
CA LEU A 57 4.36 8.74 5.56
C LEU A 57 4.82 10.08 4.99
N TYR A 58 5.31 10.05 3.75
CA TYR A 58 5.67 11.23 3.00
C TYR A 58 4.65 11.42 1.86
N GLY A 59 4.05 12.61 1.80
CA GLY A 59 3.23 13.06 0.69
C GLY A 59 3.99 14.03 -0.21
N LYS A 60 3.28 14.63 -1.17
CA LYS A 60 3.83 15.63 -2.08
C LYS A 60 4.51 16.77 -1.30
N GLY A 61 5.70 17.17 -1.72
CA GLY A 61 6.51 18.18 -1.04
C GLY A 61 7.39 17.68 0.12
N PHE A 62 7.33 16.38 0.46
CA PHE A 62 8.20 15.77 1.48
C PHE A 62 8.96 14.56 0.92
N GLY A 63 10.15 14.30 1.47
CA GLY A 63 10.99 13.18 1.05
C GLY A 63 11.56 13.35 -0.37
N ASN A 64 11.79 12.23 -1.04
CA ASN A 64 12.43 12.15 -2.37
C ASN A 64 11.46 11.75 -3.50
N HIS A 65 10.17 11.63 -3.20
CA HIS A 65 9.11 11.31 -4.17
C HIS A 65 8.01 12.37 -4.07
N ASN A 66 7.86 13.18 -5.11
CA ASN A 66 6.90 14.28 -5.12
C ASN A 66 5.48 13.80 -5.45
N GLN A 67 4.92 12.91 -4.62
CA GLN A 67 3.64 12.24 -4.86
C GLN A 67 2.92 11.95 -3.54
N ASP A 68 1.59 12.14 -3.52
CA ASP A 68 0.73 11.61 -2.46
C ASP A 68 0.43 10.10 -2.66
N ILE A 69 -0.43 9.53 -1.82
CA ILE A 69 -0.94 8.16 -2.03
C ILE A 69 -1.87 8.17 -3.24
N ASN A 70 -1.54 7.37 -4.25
CA ASN A 70 -2.37 7.18 -5.43
C ASN A 70 -3.17 5.89 -5.31
N PHE A 71 -4.50 5.99 -5.30
CA PHE A 71 -5.41 4.85 -5.31
C PHE A 71 -6.15 4.80 -6.65
N ARG A 72 -6.04 3.69 -7.38
CA ARG A 72 -6.56 3.57 -8.76
C ARG A 72 -7.19 2.21 -8.95
N PHE A 73 -8.31 2.18 -9.67
CA PHE A 73 -8.89 0.97 -10.23
C PHE A 73 -8.64 0.95 -11.72
N TYR A 74 -8.26 -0.21 -12.24
CA TYR A 74 -8.16 -0.46 -13.67
C TYR A 74 -9.26 -1.45 -14.03
N TYR A 75 -10.08 -1.07 -15.00
CA TYR A 75 -11.05 -1.94 -15.65
C TYR A 75 -10.69 -1.91 -17.15
N LEU A 76 -10.56 -3.09 -17.76
CA LEU A 76 -10.34 -3.22 -19.20
C LEU A 76 -11.68 -3.21 -19.95
#